data_AF-A0A261KPP1-F1
#
_entry.id   AF-A0A261KPP1-F1
#
_cell.length_a   1.000
_cell.length_b   1.000
_cell.length_c   1.000
_cell.angle_alpha   90.00
_cell.angle_beta   90.00
_cell.angle_gamma   90.00
#
_symmetry.space_group_name_H-M   'P 1'
#
loop_
_entity.id
_entity.type
_entity.pdbx_description
1 polymer ?
#
loop_
_entity_poly.entity_id
_entity_poly.type
_entity_poly.pdbx_seq_one_letter_code
_entity_poly.pdbx_strand_id
1 'polypeptide(L)'
;MKSLISIYTAVIGTIKLNGDRRLKKWLKEKESSHPSLAYFVKKRIITDNLFGVDIMEEATEIAKLRLFLALVSSAQSEAELEPLPNIDFNIMMGNSLIGLIRVNEESFENVGE
;
A
#
# COMPACT_ATOMS: atom_id res chain seq x y z
N MET A 1 -6.32 2.62 -6.50
CA MET A 1 -7.01 1.94 -5.37
C MET A 1 -8.31 1.24 -5.76
N LYS A 2 -9.31 1.91 -6.36
CA LYS A 2 -10.60 1.27 -6.76
C LYS A 2 -10.44 -0.02 -7.60
N SER A 3 -9.54 0.00 -8.59
CA SER A 3 -9.27 -1.16 -9.44
C SER A 3 -8.74 -2.37 -8.65
N LEU A 4 -7.79 -2.14 -7.73
CA LEU A 4 -7.27 -3.21 -6.87
C LEU A 4 -8.36 -3.75 -5.94
N ILE A 5 -9.19 -2.89 -5.34
CA ILE A 5 -10.33 -3.34 -4.53
C ILE A 5 -11.27 -4.25 -5.34
N SER A 6 -11.55 -3.88 -6.60
CA SER A 6 -12.38 -4.71 -7.49
C SER A 6 -11.75 -6.07 -7.77
N ILE A 7 -10.44 -6.12 -8.03
CA ILE A 7 -9.70 -7.37 -8.26
C ILE A 7 -9.72 -8.24 -7.00
N TYR A 8 -9.36 -7.70 -5.83
CA TYR A 8 -9.38 -8.46 -4.57
C TYR A 8 -10.79 -8.99 -4.26
N THR A 9 -11.82 -8.16 -4.44
CA THR A 9 -13.22 -8.56 -4.22
C THR A 9 -13.62 -9.69 -5.15
N ALA A 10 -13.29 -9.58 -6.44
CA ALA A 10 -13.59 -10.61 -7.42
C ALA A 10 -12.89 -11.93 -7.08
N VAL A 11 -11.59 -11.89 -6.78
CA VAL A 11 -10.80 -13.09 -6.41
C VAL A 11 -11.34 -13.74 -5.15
N ILE A 12 -11.62 -12.97 -4.09
CA ILE A 12 -12.20 -13.49 -2.84
C ILE A 12 -13.59 -14.08 -3.11
N GLY A 13 -14.42 -13.41 -3.90
CA GLY A 13 -15.73 -13.92 -4.32
C GLY A 13 -15.62 -15.26 -5.06
N THR A 14 -14.69 -15.35 -6.00
CA THR A 14 -14.39 -16.59 -6.73
C THR A 14 -13.94 -17.71 -5.79
N ILE A 15 -13.09 -17.43 -4.78
CA ILE A 15 -12.66 -18.43 -3.78
C ILE A 15 -13.86 -18.97 -2.99
N LYS A 16 -14.81 -18.10 -2.61
CA LYS A 16 -16.01 -18.52 -1.86
C LYS A 16 -16.91 -19.43 -2.69
N LEU A 17 -17.07 -19.13 -3.99
CA LEU A 17 -17.90 -19.89 -4.93
C LEU A 17 -17.25 -21.20 -5.39
N ASN A 18 -15.93 -21.23 -5.58
CA ASN A 18 -15.22 -22.39 -6.11
C ASN A 18 -14.95 -23.48 -5.06
N GLY A 19 -14.70 -24.71 -5.51
CA GLY A 19 -14.51 -25.89 -4.66
C GLY A 19 -13.10 -26.09 -4.08
N ASP A 20 -12.14 -25.21 -4.34
CA ASP A 20 -10.75 -25.41 -3.90
C ASP A 20 -10.61 -25.33 -2.37
N ARG A 21 -10.36 -26.49 -1.75
CA ARG A 21 -10.23 -26.63 -0.29
C ARG A 21 -9.04 -25.84 0.27
N ARG A 22 -7.94 -25.71 -0.47
CA ARG A 22 -6.75 -24.99 -0.02
C ARG A 22 -7.02 -23.49 0.04
N LEU A 23 -7.62 -22.93 -1.01
CA LEU A 23 -7.96 -21.50 -1.06
C LEU A 23 -9.03 -21.13 -0.03
N LYS A 24 -10.03 -22.01 0.17
CA LYS A 24 -11.04 -21.82 1.23
C LYS A 24 -10.44 -21.84 2.62
N LYS A 25 -9.49 -22.76 2.89
CA LYS A 25 -8.77 -22.81 4.16
C LYS A 25 -7.99 -21.52 4.39
N TRP A 26 -7.22 -21.09 3.40
CA TRP A 26 -6.46 -19.83 3.47
C TRP A 26 -7.35 -18.62 3.71
N LEU A 27 -8.50 -18.52 3.02
CA LEU A 27 -9.43 -17.41 3.21
C LEU A 27 -10.04 -17.42 4.61
N LYS A 28 -10.43 -18.60 5.12
CA LYS A 28 -10.97 -18.73 6.48
C LYS A 28 -9.94 -18.35 7.54
N GLU A 29 -8.67 -18.70 7.34
CA GLU A 29 -7.57 -18.26 8.21
C GLU A 29 -7.48 -16.72 8.22
N LYS A 30 -7.53 -16.07 7.05
CA LYS A 30 -7.50 -14.59 6.96
C LYS A 30 -8.73 -13.93 7.59
N GLU A 31 -9.93 -14.46 7.37
CA GLU A 31 -11.15 -13.97 8.01
C GLU A 31 -11.13 -14.17 9.55
N SER A 32 -10.41 -15.17 10.05
CA SER A 32 -10.26 -15.41 11.49
C SER A 32 -9.16 -14.57 12.15
N SER A 33 -8.10 -14.23 11.40
CA SER A 33 -6.96 -13.46 11.90
C SER A 33 -7.15 -11.94 11.86
N HIS A 34 -8.11 -11.45 11.07
CA HIS A 34 -8.36 -10.02 10.90
C HIS A 34 -9.81 -9.68 11.24
N PRO A 35 -10.07 -8.67 12.09
CA PRO A 35 -11.43 -8.27 12.47
C PRO A 35 -12.30 -7.89 11.26
N SER A 36 -11.70 -7.29 10.24
CA SER A 36 -12.38 -6.89 9.01
C SER A 36 -11.54 -7.26 7.79
N LEU A 37 -12.09 -8.13 6.94
CA LEU A 37 -11.45 -8.53 5.69
C LEU A 37 -11.30 -7.33 4.73
N ALA A 38 -12.26 -6.41 4.74
CA ALA A 38 -12.21 -5.20 3.92
C ALA A 38 -11.07 -4.27 4.36
N TYR A 39 -10.91 -4.09 5.67
CA TYR A 39 -9.79 -3.34 6.24
C TYR A 39 -8.45 -3.99 5.89
N PHE A 40 -8.34 -5.31 6.09
CA PHE A 40 -7.16 -6.09 5.73
C PHE A 40 -6.78 -5.92 4.25
N VAL A 41 -7.74 -6.04 3.33
CA VAL A 41 -7.49 -5.87 1.89
C VAL A 41 -7.00 -4.45 1.58
N LYS A 42 -7.60 -3.41 2.17
CA LYS A 42 -7.14 -2.03 1.97
C LYS A 42 -5.73 -1.83 2.52
N LYS A 43 -5.42 -2.36 3.71
CA LYS A 43 -4.07 -2.32 4.29
C LYS A 43 -3.07 -2.98 3.35
N ARG A 44 -3.38 -4.19 2.86
CA ARG A 44 -2.56 -4.94 1.88
C ARG A 44 -2.31 -4.14 0.61
N ILE A 45 -3.33 -3.47 0.07
CA ILE A 45 -3.18 -2.62 -1.11
C ILE A 45 -2.18 -1.48 -0.84
N ILE A 46 -2.31 -0.82 0.31
CA ILE A 46 -1.48 0.31 0.68
C ILE A 46 -0.02 -0.12 0.90
N THR A 47 0.23 -1.26 1.54
CA THR A 47 1.59 -1.71 1.90
C THR A 47 2.30 -2.48 0.79
N ASP A 48 1.58 -3.27 0.00
CA ASP A 48 2.21 -4.27 -0.88
C ASP A 48 2.00 -3.98 -2.37
N ASN A 49 1.12 -3.02 -2.71
CA ASN A 49 0.75 -2.77 -4.11
C ASN A 49 0.90 -1.32 -4.55
N LEU A 50 0.77 -0.36 -3.64
CA LEU A 50 0.92 1.05 -3.98
C LEU A 50 2.36 1.49 -3.74
N PHE A 51 2.96 2.03 -4.80
CA PHE A 51 4.28 2.65 -4.81
C PHE A 51 4.17 3.96 -5.60
N GLY A 52 4.85 4.99 -5.12
CA GLY A 52 4.78 6.32 -5.71
C GLY A 52 5.99 7.15 -5.32
N VAL A 53 6.42 7.99 -6.25
CA VAL A 53 7.49 8.95 -6.04
C VAL A 53 7.00 10.31 -6.54
N ASP A 54 7.25 11.35 -5.75
CA ASP A 54 6.96 12.74 -6.13
C ASP A 54 8.18 13.62 -5.85
N ILE A 55 8.40 14.65 -6.65
CA ILE A 55 9.53 15.56 -6.49
C ILE A 55 9.35 16.45 -5.25
N MET A 56 8.10 16.77 -4.90
CA MET A 56 7.77 17.63 -3.77
C MET A 56 7.51 16.82 -2.51
N GLU A 57 8.25 17.09 -1.42
CA GLU A 57 8.09 16.40 -0.14
C GLU A 57 6.66 16.49 0.39
N GLU A 58 6.05 17.67 0.31
CA GLU A 58 4.70 17.93 0.82
C GLU A 58 3.65 17.09 0.08
N ALA A 59 3.85 16.85 -1.22
CA ALA A 59 2.96 16.00 -2.00
C ALA A 59 3.01 14.55 -1.51
N THR A 60 4.19 14.06 -1.15
CA THR A 60 4.37 12.71 -0.58
C THR A 60 3.70 12.57 0.77
N GLU A 61 3.84 13.57 1.66
CA GLU A 61 3.21 13.56 2.98
C GLU A 61 1.68 13.64 2.89
N ILE A 62 1.15 14.49 2.00
CA ILE A 62 -0.28 14.55 1.71
C ILE A 62 -0.78 13.19 1.16
N ALA A 63 0.00 12.54 0.29
CA ALA A 63 -0.36 11.22 -0.22
C ALA A 63 -0.39 10.16 0.89
N LYS A 64 0.63 10.10 1.76
CA LYS A 64 0.66 9.21 2.93
C LYS A 64 -0.57 9.44 3.83
N LEU A 65 -0.88 10.68 4.18
CA LEU A 65 -2.05 11.04 4.98
C LEU A 65 -3.36 10.58 4.33
N ARG A 66 -3.52 10.80 3.02
CA ARG A 66 -4.71 10.34 2.27
C ARG A 66 -4.86 8.83 2.32
N LEU A 67 -3.77 8.07 2.19
CA LEU A 67 -3.80 6.61 2.30
C LEU A 67 -4.19 6.16 3.72
N PHE A 68 -3.65 6.80 4.76
CA PHE A 68 -4.03 6.52 6.14
C PHE A 68 -5.49 6.82 6.42
N LEU A 69 -6.01 7.99 6.00
CA LEU A 69 -7.43 8.32 6.15
C LEU A 69 -8.34 7.37 5.37
N ALA A 70 -7.94 6.93 4.18
CA ALA A 70 -8.67 5.94 3.39
C ALA A 70 -8.73 4.55 4.04
N LEU A 71 -7.69 4.20 4.82
CA LEU A 71 -7.63 2.98 5.63
C LEU A 71 -8.51 3.11 6.88
N VAL A 72 -8.33 4.18 7.66
CA VAL A 72 -9.09 4.42 8.90
C VAL A 72 -10.59 4.52 8.61
N SER A 73 -10.99 5.24 7.56
CA SER A 73 -12.40 5.35 7.12
C SER A 73 -13.04 4.03 6.68
N SER A 74 -12.26 2.95 6.59
CA SER A 74 -12.77 1.62 6.23
C SER A 74 -13.13 0.73 7.42
N ALA A 75 -12.68 1.09 8.62
CA ALA A 75 -13.06 0.42 9.85
C ALA A 75 -14.48 0.86 10.23
N GLN A 76 -15.35 -0.11 10.55
CA GLN A 76 -16.71 0.19 11.04
C GLN A 76 -16.75 0.37 12.57
N SER A 77 -15.73 -0.12 13.26
CA SER A 77 -15.59 -0.07 14.71
C SER A 77 -14.13 0.12 15.11
N GLU A 78 -13.90 0.61 16.33
CA GLU A 78 -12.55 0.79 16.87
C GLU A 78 -11.79 -0.55 16.98
N ALA A 79 -12.51 -1.66 17.22
CA ALA A 79 -11.94 -3.00 17.29
C ALA A 79 -11.35 -3.50 15.95
N GLU A 80 -11.71 -2.88 14.83
CA GLU A 80 -11.15 -3.20 13.51
C GLU A 80 -9.87 -2.42 13.20
N LEU A 81 -9.52 -1.42 14.00
CA LEU A 81 -8.33 -0.61 13.77
C LEU A 81 -7.09 -1.41 14.14
N GLU A 82 -6.22 -1.60 13.16
CA GLU A 82 -4.86 -2.08 13.39
C GLU A 82 -3.89 -0.88 13.40
N PRO A 83 -2.68 -1.03 13.95
CA PRO A 83 -1.65 0.02 13.85
C PRO A 83 -1.40 0.44 12.39
N LEU A 84 -1.20 1.75 12.21
CA LEU A 84 -0.90 2.32 10.90
C LEU A 84 0.39 1.68 10.33
N PRO A 85 0.38 1.28 9.05
CA PRO A 85 1.56 0.69 8.44
C PRO A 85 2.65 1.74 8.20
N ASN A 86 3.91 1.32 8.29
CA ASN A 86 5.01 2.11 7.75
C ASN A 86 5.00 1.97 6.22
N ILE A 87 4.89 3.10 5.52
CA ILE A 87 4.87 3.19 4.05
C ILE A 87 5.93 4.17 3.51
N ASP A 88 6.95 4.49 4.30
CA ASP A 88 7.97 5.47 3.92
C ASP A 88 8.78 5.04 2.70
N PHE A 89 8.91 3.73 2.46
CA PHE A 89 9.54 3.19 1.25
C PHE A 89 8.57 3.00 0.09
N ASN A 90 7.26 3.03 0.35
CA ASN A 90 6.25 2.94 -0.70
C ASN A 90 6.02 4.30 -1.35
N ILE A 91 5.95 5.35 -0.55
CA ILE A 91 5.70 6.72 -0.99
C ILE A 91 6.89 7.58 -0.60
N MET A 92 7.69 7.97 -1.58
CA MET A 92 8.99 8.62 -1.36
C MET A 92 9.09 9.96 -2.09
N MET A 93 9.86 10.88 -1.52
CA MET A 93 10.33 12.04 -2.26
C MET A 93 11.45 11.63 -3.21
N GLY A 94 11.39 12.09 -4.45
CA GLY A 94 12.44 11.86 -5.43
C GLY A 94 12.03 12.17 -6.86
N ASN A 95 12.98 12.01 -7.78
CA ASN A 95 12.73 12.13 -9.20
C ASN A 95 12.71 10.73 -9.83
N SER A 96 11.55 10.27 -10.29
CA SER A 96 11.42 8.94 -10.89
C SER A 96 12.17 8.77 -12.21
N LEU A 97 12.50 9.86 -12.93
CA LEU A 97 13.24 9.80 -14.20
C LEU A 97 14.73 9.55 -13.97
N ILE A 98 15.26 10.10 -12.88
CA ILE A 98 16.67 9.99 -12.51
C ILE A 98 16.88 8.78 -11.57
N GLY A 99 15.87 8.46 -10.76
CA GLY A 99 15.96 7.43 -9.74
C GLY A 99 16.88 7.83 -8.58
N LEU A 100 17.40 6.85 -7.86
CA LEU A 100 18.35 7.04 -6.76
C LEU A 100 19.78 7.21 -7.28
N ILE A 101 20.01 8.17 -8.19
CA ILE A 101 21.39 8.54 -8.54
C ILE A 101 21.90 9.46 -7.44
N ARG A 102 22.80 8.93 -6.61
CA ARG A 102 23.60 9.76 -5.71
C ARG A 102 24.68 10.43 -6.55
N VAL A 103 24.40 11.63 -7.02
CA VAL A 103 25.47 12.49 -7.56
C VAL A 103 26.32 12.88 -6.37
N ASN A 104 27.59 12.46 -6.36
CA ASN A 104 28.56 13.04 -5.44
C ASN A 104 28.81 14.47 -5.91
N GLU A 105 28.32 15.46 -5.17
CA GLU A 105 28.44 16.89 -5.49
C GLU A 105 29.90 17.27 -5.78
N GLU A 106 30.85 16.80 -4.95
CA GLU A 106 32.29 17.03 -5.17
C GLU A 106 32.79 16.43 -6.49
N SER A 107 32.28 15.28 -6.91
CA SER A 107 32.71 14.64 -8.15
C SER A 107 32.07 15.27 -9.39
N PHE A 108 30.96 16.00 -9.25
CA PHE A 108 30.23 16.60 -10.37
C PHE A 108 30.75 18.01 -10.70
N GLU A 109 31.11 18.79 -9.67
CA GLU A 109 31.71 20.13 -9.86
C GLU A 109 33.09 20.06 -10.53
N ASN A 110 33.86 18.99 -10.27
CA ASN A 110 35.19 18.78 -10.83
C ASN A 110 35.23 18.31 -12.30
N VAL A 111 34.07 18.10 -12.96
CA VAL A 111 34.02 17.70 -14.38
C VAL A 111 34.09 18.91 -15.32
N GLY A 112 34.00 20.13 -14.77
CA GLY A 112 34.00 21.39 -15.52
C GLY A 112 35.33 22.16 -15.55
N GLU A 113 36.39 21.66 -14.91
CA GLU A 113 37.76 22.22 -14.99
C GLU A 113 38.69 21.40 -15.90
#